data_AF-A0A942L6T6-F1
#
_entry.id   AF-A0A942L6T6-F1
#
_cell.length_a   1.000
_cell.length_b   1.000
_cell.length_c   1.000
_cell.angle_alpha   90.00
_cell.angle_beta   90.00
_cell.angle_gamma   90.00
#
_symmetry.space_group_name_H-M   'P 1'
#
loop_
_entity.id
_entity.type
_entity.pdbx_description
1 polymer ?
#
loop_
_entity_poly.entity_id
_entity_poly.type
_entity_poly.pdbx_seq_one_letter_code
_entity_poly.pdbx_strand_id
1 'polypeptide(L)'
;MKVSLSEATAYFNQAVEVASKIGDENLERWGALLGLANSAASQERPSPVIAYRLARCAELTYEYVVRDEYFDWELTVEAISGLCGKSSLAILSRWRDRDFGLAERLLPVAVNFLVARGDLDPKIALALIGFRAQWDEPLLLKGALATCVTKAEKDAAAGLAYRYMTLECQNVGRWRELKRILDEYGIAPSDLDERITLSESEEQSIKSRENSYGIDRTVDRESKDGRDWNAIFRGIDLSITDDISRAYRRFKDLDPPYYYNRFFKEACGRVQIGKEAEFIVAIAGVTDFDLYHLSIFLKHFPENWRSRLAVKPALAQTLKAYCRRFCMAITKSRYNEILPLKTACDMSGLPEGDVVDVVLTAIGEAAEVASASRLFTLVGLLVPKLTENEALEALSFGLDLFDLVLEDTDGDGPWSPKLEPPTEIEGSIAGYIWGCLAAPRASLRWEAAHVVRALCTLGCEKVLQHLITLANGASYDAFYDARLHFYKLHAHQWLLIGLARAAKEHPNIVAPHADFLIKLAFAEEPHVFIREYAKRTILALLDAGFLESQADCERQYQMYQKR
;
A
#
# COMPACT_ATOMS: atom_id res chain seq x y z
N MET A 1 18.32 0.95 -39.73
CA MET A 1 19.34 2.02 -39.84
C MET A 1 20.72 1.38 -39.91
N LYS A 2 21.59 1.80 -40.84
CA LYS A 2 23.01 1.45 -40.79
C LYS A 2 23.71 2.52 -39.96
N VAL A 3 24.19 2.14 -38.78
CA VAL A 3 24.92 2.99 -37.85
C VAL A 3 26.42 2.84 -38.14
N SER A 4 27.23 3.90 -38.04
CA SER A 4 28.69 3.81 -38.25
C SER A 4 29.34 3.00 -37.12
N LEU A 5 30.54 2.47 -37.34
CA LEU A 5 31.25 1.70 -36.30
C LEU A 5 31.52 2.55 -35.05
N SER A 6 31.91 3.81 -35.21
CA SER A 6 32.17 4.72 -34.08
C SER A 6 30.91 4.97 -33.25
N GLU A 7 29.77 5.14 -33.93
CA GLU A 7 28.49 5.37 -33.28
C GLU A 7 27.98 4.08 -32.60
N ALA A 8 28.16 2.93 -33.24
CA ALA A 8 27.86 1.63 -32.64
C ALA A 8 28.73 1.34 -31.40
N THR A 9 30.02 1.70 -31.41
CA THR A 9 30.90 1.59 -30.25
C THR A 9 30.48 2.52 -29.13
N ALA A 10 30.08 3.76 -29.44
CA ALA A 10 29.58 4.69 -28.44
C ALA A 10 28.29 4.16 -27.77
N TYR A 11 27.31 3.71 -28.56
CA TYR A 11 26.10 3.08 -28.04
C TYR A 11 26.40 1.81 -27.25
N PHE A 12 27.34 0.98 -27.68
CA PHE A 12 27.75 -0.21 -26.94
C PHE A 12 28.36 0.15 -25.60
N ASN A 13 29.28 1.12 -25.55
CA ASN A 13 29.89 1.56 -24.29
C ASN A 13 28.85 2.16 -23.34
N GLN A 14 27.90 2.95 -23.85
CA GLN A 14 26.79 3.48 -23.06
C GLN A 14 25.89 2.35 -22.54
N ALA A 15 25.60 1.34 -23.36
CA ALA A 15 24.83 0.17 -22.93
C ALA A 15 25.57 -0.65 -21.86
N VAL A 16 26.89 -0.81 -21.97
CA VAL A 16 27.71 -1.47 -20.94
C VAL A 16 27.72 -0.65 -19.65
N GLU A 17 27.84 0.67 -19.73
CA GLU A 17 27.78 1.55 -18.55
C GLU A 17 26.43 1.41 -17.83
N VAL A 18 25.31 1.47 -18.57
CA VAL A 18 23.96 1.27 -18.02
C VAL A 18 23.80 -0.14 -17.42
N ALA A 19 24.20 -1.18 -18.15
CA ALA A 19 24.10 -2.58 -17.68
C ALA A 19 25.02 -2.88 -16.49
N SER A 20 26.09 -2.10 -16.30
CA SER A 20 26.99 -2.23 -15.14
C SER A 20 26.42 -1.61 -13.86
N LYS A 21 25.44 -0.71 -13.98
CA LYS A 21 24.80 -0.05 -12.84
C LYS A 21 23.76 -0.97 -12.19
N ILE A 22 22.86 -1.54 -12.98
CA ILE A 22 21.77 -2.41 -12.52
C ILE A 22 21.60 -3.57 -13.51
N GLY A 23 21.67 -4.81 -13.02
CA GLY A 23 21.53 -6.03 -13.81
C GLY A 23 20.08 -6.50 -13.99
N ASP A 24 19.91 -7.60 -14.73
CA ASP A 24 18.61 -8.22 -15.01
C ASP A 24 17.86 -8.64 -13.72
N GLU A 25 18.59 -8.80 -12.62
CA GLU A 25 18.08 -9.15 -11.29
C GLU A 25 17.53 -7.97 -10.47
N ASN A 26 17.37 -6.79 -11.07
CA ASN A 26 16.95 -5.56 -10.39
C ASN A 26 15.70 -5.75 -9.51
N LEU A 27 14.65 -6.38 -10.06
CA LEU A 27 13.37 -6.55 -9.37
C LEU A 27 13.47 -7.59 -8.25
N GLU A 28 14.21 -8.68 -8.45
CA GLU A 28 14.47 -9.66 -7.40
C GLU A 28 15.31 -9.06 -6.28
N ARG A 29 16.34 -8.26 -6.62
CA ARG A 29 17.15 -7.51 -5.65
C ARG A 29 16.28 -6.55 -4.86
N TRP A 30 15.42 -5.79 -5.52
CA TRP A 30 14.50 -4.87 -4.84
C TRP A 30 13.55 -5.64 -3.91
N GLY A 31 12.93 -6.72 -4.39
CA GLY A 31 12.07 -7.58 -3.58
C GLY A 31 12.77 -8.16 -2.35
N ALA A 32 14.05 -8.52 -2.46
CA ALA A 32 14.86 -8.96 -1.33
C ALA A 32 15.05 -7.85 -0.29
N LEU A 33 15.37 -6.63 -0.72
CA LEU A 33 15.49 -5.47 0.19
C LEU A 33 14.17 -5.14 0.87
N LEU A 34 13.05 -5.19 0.15
CA LEU A 34 11.72 -4.98 0.73
C LEU A 34 11.37 -6.06 1.76
N GLY A 35 11.71 -7.32 1.48
CA GLY A 35 11.57 -8.42 2.44
C GLY A 35 12.35 -8.17 3.73
N LEU A 36 13.63 -7.78 3.60
CA LEU A 36 14.47 -7.44 4.74
C LEU A 36 13.94 -6.23 5.53
N ALA A 37 13.52 -5.18 4.83
CA ALA A 37 12.95 -3.98 5.45
C ALA A 37 11.67 -4.27 6.24
N ASN A 38 10.79 -5.12 5.72
CA ASN A 38 9.61 -5.55 6.45
C ASN A 38 9.95 -6.35 7.70
N SER A 39 10.98 -7.20 7.66
CA SER A 39 11.44 -7.96 8.84
C SER A 39 12.25 -7.12 9.84
N ALA A 40 12.83 -6.01 9.39
CA ALA A 40 13.53 -5.05 10.23
C ALA A 40 12.59 -3.97 10.81
N ALA A 41 11.32 -3.94 10.40
CA ALA A 41 10.35 -2.94 10.82
C ALA A 41 10.10 -3.03 12.34
N SER A 42 10.26 -1.92 13.05
CA SER A 42 10.09 -1.86 14.51
C SER A 42 9.41 -0.56 14.92
N GLN A 43 8.37 -0.66 15.74
CA GLN A 43 7.74 0.51 16.38
C GLN A 43 8.62 1.11 17.47
N GLU A 44 9.32 0.27 18.22
CA GLU A 44 10.15 0.69 19.35
C GLU A 44 11.48 1.30 18.90
N ARG A 45 12.02 0.82 17.77
CA ARG A 45 13.31 1.24 17.21
C ARG A 45 13.16 1.71 15.76
N PRO A 46 12.47 2.85 15.51
CA PRO A 46 12.37 3.39 14.17
C PRO A 46 13.75 3.79 13.64
N SER A 47 13.98 3.59 12.34
CA SER A 47 15.24 3.93 11.67
C SER A 47 15.01 4.93 10.52
N PRO A 48 15.03 6.24 10.81
CA PRO A 48 14.85 7.30 9.81
C PRO A 48 15.88 7.22 8.67
N VAL A 49 17.15 6.99 9.02
CA VAL A 49 18.26 6.90 8.06
C VAL A 49 18.03 5.76 7.07
N ILE A 50 17.67 4.57 7.55
CA ILE A 50 17.47 3.40 6.69
C ILE A 50 16.21 3.55 5.85
N ALA A 51 15.12 4.11 6.42
CA ALA A 51 13.92 4.45 5.64
C ALA A 51 14.23 5.41 4.49
N TYR A 52 15.06 6.43 4.74
CA TYR A 52 15.51 7.36 3.70
C TYR A 52 16.41 6.71 2.65
N ARG A 53 17.41 5.92 3.07
CA ARG A 53 18.29 5.20 2.13
C ARG A 53 17.50 4.25 1.24
N LEU A 54 16.52 3.54 1.80
CA LEU A 54 15.62 2.69 1.04
C LEU A 54 14.83 3.52 0.01
N ALA A 55 14.24 4.65 0.41
CA ALA A 55 13.52 5.52 -0.52
C ALA A 55 14.40 6.07 -1.66
N ARG A 56 15.65 6.45 -1.36
CA ARG A 56 16.61 6.90 -2.38
C ARG A 56 16.96 5.77 -3.36
N CYS A 57 17.15 4.55 -2.86
CA CYS A 57 17.37 3.37 -3.71
C CYS A 57 16.12 2.99 -4.52
N ALA A 58 14.92 3.25 -4.01
CA ALA A 58 13.66 3.02 -4.73
C ALA A 58 13.58 3.88 -6.00
N GLU A 59 13.93 5.17 -5.90
CA GLU A 59 13.96 6.09 -7.05
C GLU A 59 14.90 5.59 -8.14
N LEU A 60 16.13 5.20 -7.77
CA LEU A 60 17.10 4.64 -8.71
C LEU A 60 16.63 3.29 -9.28
N THR A 61 16.10 2.40 -8.44
CA THR A 61 15.60 1.08 -8.88
C THR A 61 14.52 1.23 -9.94
N TYR A 62 13.59 2.17 -9.72
CA TYR A 62 12.46 2.43 -10.61
C TYR A 62 12.89 2.97 -11.99
N GLU A 63 13.99 3.74 -12.07
CA GLU A 63 14.52 4.26 -13.34
C GLU A 63 14.80 3.14 -14.37
N TYR A 64 15.14 1.94 -13.90
CA TYR A 64 15.47 0.78 -14.73
C TYR A 64 14.28 -0.18 -14.89
N VAL A 65 13.07 0.20 -14.44
CA VAL A 65 11.86 -0.61 -14.59
C VAL A 65 11.13 -0.25 -15.88
N VAL A 66 10.93 -1.25 -16.74
CA VAL A 66 10.32 -1.06 -18.08
C VAL A 66 8.85 -0.61 -18.00
N ARG A 67 8.12 -0.99 -16.96
CA ARG A 67 6.69 -0.68 -16.78
C ARG A 67 6.32 -0.50 -15.32
N ASP A 68 5.47 0.49 -15.03
CA ASP A 68 4.98 0.79 -13.67
C ASP A 68 4.40 -0.45 -12.94
N GLU A 69 3.75 -1.35 -13.69
CA GLU A 69 3.12 -2.58 -13.18
C GLU A 69 4.10 -3.59 -12.56
N TYR A 70 5.41 -3.46 -12.84
CA TYR A 70 6.43 -4.37 -12.30
C TYR A 70 7.08 -3.85 -11.01
N PHE A 71 6.93 -2.57 -10.67
CA PHE A 71 7.50 -2.02 -9.45
C PHE A 71 6.49 -2.13 -8.30
N ASP A 72 6.92 -2.73 -7.19
CA ASP A 72 6.09 -2.93 -6.01
C ASP A 72 5.96 -1.64 -5.20
N TRP A 73 5.10 -0.74 -5.67
CA TRP A 73 4.85 0.55 -5.02
C TRP A 73 4.27 0.41 -3.62
N GLU A 74 3.35 -0.53 -3.43
CA GLU A 74 2.66 -0.73 -2.15
C GLU A 74 3.64 -1.23 -1.09
N LEU A 75 4.36 -2.32 -1.37
CA LEU A 75 5.33 -2.89 -0.45
C LEU A 75 6.51 -1.96 -0.22
N THR A 76 6.89 -1.15 -1.21
CA THR A 76 7.91 -0.10 -1.03
C THR A 76 7.47 0.90 0.03
N VAL A 77 6.25 1.43 -0.08
CA VAL A 77 5.74 2.42 0.89
C VAL A 77 5.48 1.79 2.26
N GLU A 78 4.98 0.55 2.31
CA GLU A 78 4.83 -0.21 3.56
C GLU A 78 6.19 -0.45 4.23
N ALA A 79 7.22 -0.86 3.49
CA ALA A 79 8.56 -1.09 4.02
C ALA A 79 9.18 0.20 4.59
N ILE A 80 9.08 1.32 3.86
CA ILE A 80 9.53 2.64 4.34
C ILE A 80 8.77 3.03 5.61
N SER A 81 7.45 2.83 5.64
CA SER A 81 6.60 3.12 6.82
C SER A 81 6.90 2.19 7.99
N GLY A 82 7.23 0.94 7.70
CA GLY A 82 7.65 -0.08 8.64
C GLY A 82 8.94 0.31 9.36
N LEU A 83 9.94 0.73 8.60
CA LEU A 83 11.22 1.22 9.12
C LEU A 83 11.07 2.52 9.92
N CYS A 84 10.29 3.49 9.43
CA CYS A 84 9.99 4.71 10.17
C CYS A 84 8.75 5.43 9.62
N GLY A 85 7.61 5.32 10.30
CA GLY A 85 6.35 5.95 9.87
C GLY A 85 6.39 7.48 9.79
N LYS A 86 7.21 8.11 10.63
CA LYS A 86 7.41 9.57 10.62
C LYS A 86 8.20 10.00 9.37
N SER A 87 9.23 9.24 9.03
CA SER A 87 10.02 9.46 7.82
C SER A 87 9.22 9.16 6.56
N SER A 88 8.33 8.17 6.56
CA SER A 88 7.54 7.85 5.37
C SER A 88 6.67 9.01 4.92
N LEU A 89 6.04 9.74 5.86
CA LEU A 89 5.27 10.95 5.53
C LEU A 89 6.17 12.08 4.98
N ALA A 90 7.36 12.27 5.55
CA ALA A 90 8.34 13.23 5.04
C ALA A 90 8.80 12.87 3.61
N ILE A 91 9.15 11.61 3.38
CA ILE A 91 9.57 11.05 2.09
C ILE A 91 8.44 11.21 1.05
N LEU A 92 7.22 10.79 1.38
CA LEU A 92 6.08 10.90 0.46
C LEU A 92 5.74 12.35 0.10
N SER A 93 5.97 13.31 1.00
CA SER A 93 5.82 14.74 0.69
C SER A 93 6.83 15.18 -0.37
N ARG A 94 8.09 14.72 -0.28
CA ARG A 94 9.15 15.04 -1.25
C ARG A 94 8.98 14.29 -2.57
N TRP A 95 8.53 13.03 -2.54
CA TRP A 95 8.14 12.27 -3.73
C TRP A 95 7.01 12.95 -4.50
N ARG A 96 6.00 13.48 -3.79
CA ARG A 96 4.94 14.29 -4.41
C ARG A 96 5.51 15.51 -5.13
N ASP A 97 6.46 16.22 -4.51
CA ASP A 97 7.06 17.41 -5.10
C ASP A 97 7.89 17.09 -6.36
N ARG A 98 8.48 15.88 -6.42
CA ARG A 98 9.22 15.36 -7.58
C ARG A 98 8.38 14.65 -8.63
N ASP A 99 7.07 14.48 -8.39
CA ASP A 99 6.21 13.58 -9.18
C ASP A 99 6.77 12.13 -9.26
N PHE A 100 7.43 11.64 -8.20
CA PHE A 100 7.86 10.25 -8.12
C PHE A 100 6.73 9.35 -7.62
N GLY A 101 6.18 8.56 -8.54
CA GLY A 101 4.96 7.78 -8.32
C GLY A 101 3.71 8.67 -8.23
N LEU A 102 2.56 8.06 -7.92
CA LEU A 102 1.29 8.76 -7.79
C LEU A 102 0.95 8.99 -6.32
N ALA A 103 1.07 10.23 -5.83
CA ALA A 103 0.75 10.56 -4.43
C ALA A 103 -0.66 10.10 -4.02
N GLU A 104 -1.61 10.17 -4.96
CA GLU A 104 -2.99 9.70 -4.83
C GLU A 104 -3.10 8.19 -4.56
N ARG A 105 -2.12 7.39 -5.01
CA ARG A 105 -1.99 5.96 -4.73
C ARG A 105 -1.17 5.71 -3.46
N LEU A 106 -0.05 6.42 -3.30
CA LEU A 106 0.95 6.11 -2.27
C LEU A 106 0.59 6.62 -0.87
N LEU A 107 -0.07 7.78 -0.75
CA LEU A 107 -0.46 8.32 0.55
C LEU A 107 -1.44 7.39 1.30
N PRO A 108 -2.50 6.85 0.67
CA PRO A 108 -3.37 5.87 1.31
C PRO A 108 -2.64 4.62 1.83
N VAL A 109 -1.65 4.12 1.10
CA VAL A 109 -0.86 2.95 1.53
C VAL A 109 -0.16 3.21 2.86
N ALA A 110 0.59 4.31 2.97
CA ALA A 110 1.28 4.66 4.22
C ALA A 110 0.28 4.91 5.36
N VAL A 111 -0.78 5.66 5.11
CA VAL A 111 -1.78 6.01 6.14
C VAL A 111 -2.50 4.76 6.66
N ASN A 112 -2.95 3.88 5.77
CA ASN A 112 -3.62 2.64 6.15
C ASN A 112 -2.68 1.70 6.89
N PHE A 113 -1.41 1.60 6.45
CA PHE A 113 -0.38 0.82 7.15
C PHE A 113 -0.16 1.34 8.58
N LEU A 114 0.00 2.66 8.74
CA LEU A 114 0.23 3.28 10.06
C LEU A 114 -0.98 3.13 10.99
N VAL A 115 -2.20 3.22 10.47
CA VAL A 115 -3.43 2.95 11.24
C VAL A 115 -3.50 1.49 11.65
N ALA A 116 -3.25 0.55 10.73
CA ALA A 116 -3.29 -0.88 11.00
C ALA A 116 -2.24 -1.30 12.04
N ARG A 117 -1.07 -0.65 12.04
CA ARG A 117 -0.02 -0.86 13.04
C ARG A 117 -0.33 -0.19 14.39
N GLY A 118 -1.28 0.74 14.43
CA GLY A 118 -1.64 1.51 15.63
C GLY A 118 -0.76 2.73 15.90
N ASP A 119 0.06 3.16 14.92
CA ASP A 119 0.90 4.35 15.03
C ASP A 119 0.12 5.65 14.82
N LEU A 120 -0.93 5.61 14.00
CA LEU A 120 -1.71 6.77 13.60
C LEU A 120 -3.15 6.65 14.08
N ASP A 121 -3.66 7.69 14.77
CA ASP A 121 -5.07 7.76 15.17
C ASP A 121 -5.97 7.69 13.91
N PRO A 122 -6.92 6.74 13.84
CA PRO A 122 -7.88 6.64 12.73
C PRO A 122 -8.65 7.93 12.44
N LYS A 123 -8.89 8.80 13.43
CA LYS A 123 -9.51 10.12 13.19
C LYS A 123 -8.61 11.04 12.36
N ILE A 124 -7.30 11.00 12.58
CA ILE A 124 -6.35 11.75 11.75
C ILE A 124 -6.36 11.20 10.33
N ALA A 125 -6.37 9.87 10.16
CA ALA A 125 -6.48 9.25 8.84
C ALA A 125 -7.76 9.66 8.11
N LEU A 126 -8.92 9.63 8.78
CA LEU A 126 -10.17 10.12 8.20
C LEU A 126 -10.12 11.60 7.83
N ALA A 127 -9.40 12.45 8.59
CA ALA A 127 -9.25 13.86 8.24
C ALA A 127 -8.53 14.08 6.90
N LEU A 128 -7.66 13.14 6.49
CA LEU A 128 -6.93 13.20 5.22
C LEU A 128 -7.80 12.94 3.99
N ILE A 129 -9.07 12.55 4.17
CA ILE A 129 -10.06 12.40 3.07
C ILE A 129 -10.25 13.68 2.24
N GLY A 130 -9.81 14.84 2.75
CA GLY A 130 -9.77 16.08 1.99
C GLY A 130 -8.79 16.07 0.81
N PHE A 131 -7.79 15.18 0.82
CA PHE A 131 -6.94 14.90 -0.34
C PHE A 131 -7.65 13.97 -1.31
N ARG A 132 -7.59 14.28 -2.61
CA ARG A 132 -8.08 13.36 -3.64
C ARG A 132 -7.07 12.23 -3.78
N ALA A 133 -7.41 11.08 -3.24
CA ALA A 133 -6.56 9.90 -3.25
C ALA A 133 -7.43 8.65 -3.37
N GLN A 134 -6.81 7.50 -3.63
CA GLN A 134 -7.46 6.19 -3.73
C GLN A 134 -7.80 5.65 -2.33
N TRP A 135 -8.55 6.43 -1.55
CA TRP A 135 -8.97 6.09 -0.20
C TRP A 135 -9.95 4.92 -0.22
N ASP A 136 -9.93 4.14 0.86
CA ASP A 136 -11.06 3.30 1.25
C ASP A 136 -11.92 4.03 2.29
N GLU A 137 -12.84 4.89 1.84
CA GLU A 137 -13.60 5.78 2.73
C GLU A 137 -14.46 5.03 3.75
N PRO A 138 -15.16 3.93 3.39
CA PRO A 138 -15.80 3.07 4.39
C PRO A 138 -14.81 2.53 5.43
N LEU A 139 -13.62 2.07 5.02
CA LEU A 139 -12.60 1.59 5.95
C LEU A 139 -12.08 2.70 6.87
N LEU A 140 -11.79 3.89 6.33
CA LEU A 140 -11.39 5.07 7.11
C LEU A 140 -12.45 5.44 8.15
N LEU A 141 -13.72 5.47 7.74
CA LEU A 141 -14.82 5.77 8.65
C LEU A 141 -14.94 4.71 9.75
N LYS A 142 -14.86 3.42 9.38
CA LYS A 142 -14.92 2.32 10.36
C LYS A 142 -13.83 2.46 11.41
N GLY A 143 -12.60 2.75 10.99
CA GLY A 143 -11.48 3.01 11.89
C GLY A 143 -11.75 4.17 12.84
N ALA A 144 -12.21 5.31 12.31
CA ALA A 144 -12.52 6.50 13.12
C ALA A 144 -13.66 6.28 14.11
N LEU A 145 -14.76 5.62 13.69
CA LEU A 145 -15.90 5.33 14.55
C LEU A 145 -15.52 4.42 15.73
N ALA A 146 -14.54 3.53 15.55
CA ALA A 146 -14.02 2.68 16.62
C ALA A 146 -13.30 3.46 17.73
N THR A 147 -12.77 4.66 17.44
CA THR A 147 -12.09 5.51 18.43
C THR A 147 -12.96 6.66 18.94
N CYS A 148 -14.10 6.95 18.30
CA CYS A 148 -15.07 7.94 18.78
C CYS A 148 -15.77 7.51 20.07
N VAL A 149 -15.77 8.39 21.07
CA VAL A 149 -16.38 8.15 22.40
C VAL A 149 -17.80 8.69 22.44
N THR A 150 -18.04 9.87 21.88
CA THR A 150 -19.35 10.55 21.97
C THR A 150 -20.20 10.37 20.72
N LYS A 151 -21.52 10.50 20.86
CA LYS A 151 -22.44 10.50 19.71
C LYS A 151 -22.13 11.65 18.75
N ALA A 152 -21.79 12.83 19.27
CA ALA A 152 -21.41 13.99 18.47
C ALA A 152 -20.16 13.72 17.60
N GLU A 153 -19.13 13.07 18.15
CA GLU A 153 -17.94 12.67 17.39
C GLU A 153 -18.28 11.67 16.27
N LYS A 154 -19.11 10.66 16.58
CA LYS A 154 -19.56 9.67 15.59
C LYS A 154 -20.35 10.32 14.45
N ASP A 155 -21.26 11.23 14.79
CA ASP A 155 -22.08 11.94 13.81
C ASP A 155 -21.21 12.89 12.95
N ALA A 156 -20.19 13.54 13.55
CA ALA A 156 -19.23 14.37 12.82
C ALA A 156 -18.37 13.54 11.84
N ALA A 157 -17.86 12.39 12.28
CA ALA A 157 -17.09 11.47 11.43
C ALA A 157 -17.93 10.93 10.28
N ALA A 158 -19.14 10.46 10.57
CA ALA A 158 -20.08 9.96 9.56
C ALA A 158 -20.46 11.06 8.55
N GLY A 159 -20.80 12.25 9.03
CA GLY A 159 -21.15 13.40 8.18
C GLY A 159 -19.99 13.84 7.29
N LEU A 160 -18.76 13.80 7.79
CA LEU A 160 -17.55 14.10 7.02
C LEU A 160 -17.34 13.07 5.90
N ALA A 161 -17.30 11.78 6.24
CA ALA A 161 -17.10 10.69 5.27
C ALA A 161 -18.18 10.70 4.19
N TYR A 162 -19.45 10.77 4.60
CA TYR A 162 -20.59 10.87 3.69
C TYR A 162 -20.43 12.05 2.74
N ARG A 163 -20.15 13.25 3.25
CA ARG A 163 -19.98 14.44 2.42
C ARG A 163 -18.91 14.24 1.33
N TYR A 164 -17.73 13.75 1.66
CA TYR A 164 -16.68 13.58 0.66
C TYR A 164 -16.98 12.47 -0.33
N MET A 165 -17.56 11.35 0.12
CA MET A 165 -18.01 10.29 -0.79
C MET A 165 -19.04 10.82 -1.81
N THR A 166 -19.88 11.80 -1.45
CA THR A 166 -20.84 12.39 -2.40
C THR A 166 -20.23 13.31 -3.45
N LEU A 167 -18.97 13.72 -3.29
CA LEU A 167 -18.26 14.56 -4.25
C LEU A 167 -17.61 13.75 -5.39
N GLU A 168 -17.54 12.43 -5.25
CA GLU A 168 -16.93 11.52 -6.20
C GLU A 168 -17.93 10.47 -6.70
N CYS A 169 -17.69 9.92 -7.88
CA CYS A 169 -18.48 8.81 -8.40
C CYS A 169 -18.09 7.52 -7.65
N GLN A 170 -18.93 7.09 -6.71
CA GLN A 170 -18.73 5.89 -5.93
C GLN A 170 -19.54 4.73 -6.53
N ASN A 171 -19.00 3.51 -6.48
CA ASN A 171 -19.75 2.32 -6.86
C ASN A 171 -20.80 1.97 -5.79
N VAL A 172 -21.84 1.22 -6.18
CA VAL A 172 -22.94 0.83 -5.28
C VAL A 172 -22.42 0.02 -4.09
N GLY A 173 -21.41 -0.83 -4.31
CA GLY A 173 -20.80 -1.65 -3.27
C GLY A 173 -20.28 -0.83 -2.10
N ARG A 174 -19.64 0.31 -2.38
CA ARG A 174 -19.10 1.22 -1.35
C ARG A 174 -20.19 1.94 -0.58
N TRP A 175 -21.27 2.36 -1.23
CA TRP A 175 -22.42 2.92 -0.53
C TRP A 175 -23.09 1.91 0.39
N ARG A 176 -23.22 0.65 -0.03
CA ARG A 176 -23.76 -0.43 0.80
C ARG A 176 -22.85 -0.74 1.99
N GLU A 177 -21.54 -0.75 1.78
CA GLU A 177 -20.56 -0.93 2.84
C GLU A 177 -20.62 0.20 3.87
N LEU A 178 -20.69 1.45 3.40
CA LEU A 178 -20.90 2.60 4.26
C LEU A 178 -22.18 2.46 5.10
N LYS A 179 -23.30 2.08 4.48
CA LYS A 179 -24.56 1.84 5.19
C LYS A 179 -24.42 0.77 6.27
N ARG A 180 -23.79 -0.37 5.95
CA ARG A 180 -23.54 -1.44 6.91
C ARG A 180 -22.77 -0.94 8.13
N ILE A 181 -21.69 -0.19 7.91
CA ILE A 181 -20.89 0.39 8.99
C ILE A 181 -21.72 1.37 9.83
N LEU A 182 -22.50 2.24 9.20
CA LEU A 182 -23.32 3.21 9.92
C LEU A 182 -24.42 2.55 10.76
N ASP A 183 -25.05 1.50 10.22
CA ASP A 183 -26.04 0.68 10.93
C ASP A 183 -25.44 0.01 12.17
N GLU A 184 -24.20 -0.52 12.08
CA GLU A 184 -23.46 -1.11 13.22
C GLU A 184 -23.28 -0.11 14.38
N TYR A 185 -23.18 1.19 14.09
CA TYR A 185 -23.00 2.25 15.08
C TYR A 185 -24.29 3.03 15.39
N GLY A 186 -25.45 2.62 14.84
CA GLY A 186 -26.73 3.28 15.06
C GLY A 186 -26.78 4.72 14.52
N ILE A 187 -26.15 4.96 13.36
CA ILE A 187 -26.11 6.26 12.68
C ILE A 187 -26.94 6.13 11.41
N ALA A 188 -27.95 6.99 11.24
CA ALA A 188 -28.78 7.02 10.04
C ALA A 188 -28.61 8.38 9.34
N PRO A 189 -27.75 8.50 8.31
CA PRO A 189 -27.71 9.70 7.50
C PRO A 189 -29.01 9.83 6.72
N SER A 190 -29.55 11.04 6.65
CA SER A 190 -30.61 11.35 5.70
C SER A 190 -30.12 11.07 4.27
N ASP A 191 -31.00 10.49 3.45
CA ASP A 191 -30.82 10.35 2.00
C ASP A 191 -29.82 9.27 1.53
N LEU A 192 -29.20 8.49 2.43
CA LEU A 192 -28.28 7.41 2.03
C LEU A 192 -28.97 6.31 1.19
N ASP A 193 -30.19 5.92 1.58
CA ASP A 193 -30.98 4.91 0.85
C ASP A 193 -31.38 5.39 -0.55
N GLU A 194 -31.73 6.67 -0.69
CA GLU A 194 -32.02 7.29 -1.99
C GLU A 194 -30.78 7.30 -2.88
N ARG A 195 -29.60 7.59 -2.31
CA ARG A 195 -28.32 7.55 -3.04
C ARG A 195 -27.94 6.15 -3.51
N ILE A 196 -28.12 5.13 -2.67
CA ILE A 196 -27.90 3.73 -3.07
C ILE A 196 -28.79 3.40 -4.27
N THR A 197 -30.08 3.77 -4.20
CA THR A 197 -31.05 3.53 -5.28
C THR A 197 -30.66 4.26 -6.57
N LEU A 198 -30.22 5.52 -6.47
CA LEU A 198 -29.74 6.30 -7.62
C LEU A 198 -28.50 5.63 -8.25
N SER A 199 -27.51 5.28 -7.45
CA SER A 199 -26.27 4.64 -7.91
C SER A 199 -26.55 3.27 -8.57
N GLU A 200 -27.51 2.50 -8.04
CA GLU A 200 -27.96 1.25 -8.66
C GLU A 200 -28.56 1.46 -10.05
N SER A 201 -29.35 2.52 -10.22
CA SER A 201 -29.94 2.87 -11.52
C SER A 201 -28.87 3.31 -12.53
N GLU A 202 -27.85 4.06 -12.08
CA GLU A 202 -26.72 4.50 -12.89
C GLU A 202 -25.87 3.30 -13.35
N GLU A 203 -25.49 2.40 -12.45
CA GLU A 203 -24.74 1.17 -12.80
C GLU A 203 -25.51 0.28 -13.79
N GLN A 204 -26.83 0.11 -13.62
CA GLN A 204 -27.65 -0.65 -14.55
C GLN A 204 -27.71 0.00 -15.94
N SER A 205 -27.73 1.33 -16.00
CA SER A 205 -27.68 2.08 -17.28
C SER A 205 -26.34 1.92 -18.00
N ILE A 206 -25.22 1.82 -17.25
CA ILE A 206 -23.88 1.59 -17.80
C ILE A 206 -23.76 0.15 -18.31
N LYS A 207 -24.15 -0.84 -17.48
CA LYS A 207 -24.13 -2.26 -17.85
C LYS A 207 -25.00 -2.59 -19.07
N SER A 208 -26.16 -1.93 -19.20
CA SER A 208 -27.02 -2.10 -20.39
C SER A 208 -26.42 -1.50 -21.66
N ARG A 209 -25.54 -0.48 -21.56
CA ARG A 209 -24.77 0.08 -22.69
C ARG A 209 -23.54 -0.77 -23.02
N GLU A 210 -22.84 -1.27 -22.01
CA GLU A 210 -21.66 -2.15 -22.16
C GLU A 210 -22.01 -3.55 -22.66
N ASN A 211 -23.20 -4.08 -22.33
CA ASN A 211 -23.70 -5.33 -22.89
C ASN A 211 -23.92 -5.30 -24.43
N SER A 212 -23.78 -4.14 -25.08
CA SER A 212 -23.70 -4.05 -26.55
C SER A 212 -22.30 -4.34 -27.12
N TYR A 213 -21.25 -4.32 -26.28
CA TYR A 213 -19.85 -4.59 -26.66
C TYR A 213 -19.10 -5.35 -25.55
N GLY A 214 -19.26 -6.68 -25.52
CA GLY A 214 -18.28 -7.56 -24.88
C GLY A 214 -18.84 -8.44 -23.76
N ILE A 215 -19.47 -9.55 -24.13
CA ILE A 215 -19.66 -10.67 -23.20
C ILE A 215 -18.30 -11.35 -22.97
N ASP A 216 -17.97 -11.43 -21.69
CA ASP A 216 -16.91 -12.19 -21.02
C ASP A 216 -16.64 -13.55 -21.69
N ARG A 217 -15.51 -13.65 -22.41
CA ARG A 217 -15.16 -14.78 -23.30
C ARG A 217 -14.50 -15.97 -22.58
N THR A 218 -14.15 -15.85 -21.31
CA THR A 218 -13.39 -16.87 -20.57
C THR A 218 -14.30 -17.90 -19.90
N VAL A 219 -15.35 -17.47 -19.20
CA VAL A 219 -16.29 -18.38 -18.53
C VAL A 219 -17.12 -19.20 -19.53
N ASP A 220 -17.46 -18.63 -20.68
CA ASP A 220 -18.24 -19.30 -21.73
C ASP A 220 -17.42 -20.32 -22.56
N ARG A 221 -16.07 -20.32 -22.43
CA ARG A 221 -15.19 -21.31 -23.07
C ARG A 221 -14.97 -22.56 -22.22
N GLU A 222 -14.97 -22.45 -20.88
CA GLU A 222 -14.78 -23.60 -19.97
C GLU A 222 -16.01 -24.52 -19.88
N SER A 223 -17.21 -23.97 -20.12
CA SER A 223 -18.47 -24.73 -20.14
C SER A 223 -18.63 -25.58 -21.41
N LYS A 224 -17.91 -25.24 -22.50
CA LYS A 224 -17.95 -25.90 -23.82
C LYS A 224 -16.78 -26.87 -24.05
N ASP A 225 -16.15 -27.38 -22.99
CA ASP A 225 -15.15 -28.44 -23.12
C ASP A 225 -15.83 -29.76 -23.51
N GLY A 226 -15.86 -30.04 -24.83
CA GLY A 226 -16.48 -31.23 -25.42
C GLY A 226 -15.63 -32.49 -25.38
N ARG A 227 -14.54 -32.52 -24.59
CA ARG A 227 -13.64 -33.67 -24.46
C ARG A 227 -14.36 -34.86 -23.81
N ASP A 228 -14.09 -36.06 -24.31
CA ASP A 228 -14.53 -37.30 -23.67
C ASP A 228 -13.62 -37.64 -22.48
N TRP A 229 -13.95 -37.06 -21.33
CA TRP A 229 -13.25 -37.32 -20.07
C TRP A 229 -13.30 -38.79 -19.63
N ASN A 230 -14.29 -39.57 -20.07
CA ASN A 230 -14.33 -41.00 -19.79
C ASN A 230 -13.30 -41.78 -20.61
N ALA A 231 -13.00 -41.36 -21.84
CA ALA A 231 -11.90 -41.93 -22.62
C ALA A 231 -10.53 -41.62 -22.00
N ILE A 232 -10.31 -40.39 -21.52
CA ILE A 232 -9.06 -39.97 -20.88
C ILE A 232 -8.78 -40.86 -19.65
N PHE A 233 -9.76 -41.01 -18.76
CA PHE A 233 -9.62 -41.79 -17.53
C PHE A 233 -9.99 -43.28 -17.65
N ARG A 234 -10.17 -43.80 -18.87
CA ARG A 234 -10.55 -45.22 -19.07
C ARG A 234 -9.46 -46.17 -18.58
N GLY A 235 -9.83 -47.03 -17.64
CA GLY A 235 -8.92 -48.06 -17.08
C GLY A 235 -7.73 -47.46 -16.33
N ILE A 236 -7.89 -46.26 -15.77
CA ILE A 236 -6.89 -45.55 -14.97
C ILE A 236 -7.20 -45.78 -13.50
N ASP A 237 -6.21 -46.27 -12.75
CA ASP A 237 -6.21 -46.24 -11.30
C ASP A 237 -5.46 -45.00 -10.80
N LEU A 238 -6.20 -44.06 -10.22
CA LEU A 238 -5.64 -42.81 -9.71
C LEU A 238 -4.77 -43.00 -8.46
N SER A 239 -4.72 -44.19 -7.84
CA SER A 239 -3.76 -44.48 -6.78
C SER A 239 -2.35 -44.82 -7.29
N ILE A 240 -2.16 -44.93 -8.62
CA ILE A 240 -0.92 -45.34 -9.26
C ILE A 240 -0.36 -44.21 -10.14
N THR A 241 0.89 -43.82 -9.88
CA THR A 241 1.59 -42.72 -10.58
C THR A 241 1.62 -42.88 -12.10
N ASP A 242 1.96 -44.07 -12.60
CA ASP A 242 2.07 -44.33 -14.05
C ASP A 242 0.72 -44.20 -14.76
N ASP A 243 -0.36 -44.52 -14.05
CA ASP A 243 -1.73 -44.41 -14.55
C ASP A 243 -2.19 -42.95 -14.61
N ILE A 244 -1.85 -42.13 -13.61
CA ILE A 244 -2.06 -40.68 -13.68
C ILE A 244 -1.27 -40.09 -14.85
N SER A 245 -0.01 -40.49 -15.02
CA SER A 245 0.85 -40.03 -16.13
C SER A 245 0.30 -40.44 -17.50
N ARG A 246 -0.32 -41.62 -17.60
CA ARG A 246 -1.02 -42.10 -18.80
C ARG A 246 -2.29 -41.30 -19.08
N ALA A 247 -3.07 -40.97 -18.05
CA ALA A 247 -4.23 -40.09 -18.20
C ALA A 247 -3.83 -38.68 -18.64
N TYR A 248 -2.75 -38.14 -18.06
CA TYR A 248 -2.23 -36.83 -18.41
C TYR A 248 -1.73 -36.77 -19.86
N ARG A 249 -1.00 -37.80 -20.33
CA ARG A 249 -0.60 -37.89 -21.75
C ARG A 249 -1.80 -37.94 -22.69
N ARG A 250 -2.83 -38.76 -22.40
CA ARG A 250 -4.08 -38.77 -23.19
C ARG A 250 -4.75 -37.40 -23.25
N PHE A 251 -4.68 -36.64 -22.16
CA PHE A 251 -5.21 -35.28 -22.11
C PHE A 251 -4.38 -34.30 -22.95
N LYS A 252 -3.05 -34.47 -22.99
CA LYS A 252 -2.10 -33.67 -23.78
C LYS A 252 -2.05 -34.04 -25.26
N ASP A 253 -2.45 -35.25 -25.63
CA ASP A 253 -2.58 -35.71 -27.03
C ASP A 253 -3.80 -35.08 -27.75
N LEU A 254 -4.70 -34.43 -27.01
CA LEU A 254 -5.85 -33.70 -27.56
C LEU A 254 -5.46 -32.26 -27.91
N ASP A 255 -6.18 -31.65 -28.85
CA ASP A 255 -5.88 -30.29 -29.30
C ASP A 255 -5.98 -29.25 -28.17
N PRO A 256 -5.10 -28.23 -28.13
CA PRO A 256 -5.23 -27.08 -27.25
C PRO A 256 -6.57 -26.35 -27.46
N PRO A 257 -7.08 -25.61 -26.45
CA PRO A 257 -6.45 -25.24 -25.19
C PRO A 257 -6.56 -26.31 -24.09
N TYR A 258 -5.53 -26.44 -23.25
CA TYR A 258 -5.48 -27.40 -22.14
C TYR A 258 -6.11 -26.81 -20.86
N TYR A 259 -7.23 -27.40 -20.43
CA TYR A 259 -7.94 -27.02 -19.21
C TYR A 259 -7.46 -27.84 -17.99
N TYR A 260 -6.33 -27.46 -17.40
CA TYR A 260 -5.75 -28.17 -16.25
C TYR A 260 -6.69 -28.17 -15.02
N ASN A 261 -7.44 -27.09 -14.82
CA ASN A 261 -8.50 -27.01 -13.80
C ASN A 261 -9.55 -28.12 -13.96
N ARG A 262 -10.03 -28.35 -15.19
CA ARG A 262 -10.94 -29.45 -15.51
C ARG A 262 -10.29 -30.81 -15.29
N PHE A 263 -9.05 -31.00 -15.72
CA PHE A 263 -8.33 -32.25 -15.53
C PHE A 263 -8.29 -32.67 -14.05
N PHE A 264 -7.89 -31.76 -13.15
CA PHE A 264 -7.86 -32.06 -11.72
C PHE A 264 -9.26 -32.23 -11.11
N LYS A 265 -10.26 -31.48 -11.56
CA LYS A 265 -11.65 -31.67 -11.11
C LYS A 265 -12.20 -33.04 -11.50
N GLU A 266 -11.97 -33.48 -12.73
CA GLU A 266 -12.40 -34.78 -13.25
C GLU A 266 -11.62 -35.94 -12.61
N ALA A 267 -10.32 -35.74 -12.32
CA ALA A 267 -9.51 -36.70 -11.58
C ALA A 267 -10.04 -36.85 -10.13
N CYS A 268 -10.17 -35.75 -9.38
CA CYS A 268 -10.69 -35.77 -8.02
C CYS A 268 -12.09 -36.41 -7.92
N GLY A 269 -12.97 -36.15 -8.89
CA GLY A 269 -14.31 -36.76 -8.95
C GLY A 269 -14.32 -38.27 -9.24
N ARG A 270 -13.21 -38.83 -9.76
CA ARG A 270 -13.05 -40.26 -10.10
C ARG A 270 -12.24 -41.05 -9.09
N VAL A 271 -11.67 -40.39 -8.07
CA VAL A 271 -10.96 -41.08 -7.00
C VAL A 271 -11.93 -41.95 -6.20
N GLN A 272 -11.58 -43.23 -6.01
CA GLN A 272 -12.38 -44.15 -5.22
C GLN A 272 -12.41 -43.70 -3.76
N ILE A 273 -13.56 -43.85 -3.12
CA ILE A 273 -13.71 -43.50 -1.69
C ILE A 273 -12.72 -44.31 -0.87
N GLY A 274 -11.91 -43.62 -0.06
CA GLY A 274 -10.85 -44.22 0.76
C GLY A 274 -9.48 -44.27 0.07
N LYS A 275 -9.40 -43.91 -1.23
CA LYS A 275 -8.15 -43.85 -2.01
C LYS A 275 -7.57 -42.45 -2.17
N GLU A 276 -8.11 -41.47 -1.44
CA GLU A 276 -7.73 -40.06 -1.61
C GLU A 276 -6.29 -39.79 -1.21
N ALA A 277 -5.82 -40.42 -0.12
CA ALA A 277 -4.45 -40.29 0.34
C ALA A 277 -3.45 -40.90 -0.66
N GLU A 278 -3.74 -42.09 -1.21
CA GLU A 278 -2.86 -42.68 -2.23
C GLU A 278 -2.82 -41.85 -3.51
N PHE A 279 -3.96 -41.28 -3.95
CA PHE A 279 -3.98 -40.37 -5.09
C PHE A 279 -3.08 -39.14 -4.87
N ILE A 280 -3.19 -38.49 -3.71
CA ILE A 280 -2.36 -37.32 -3.37
C ILE A 280 -0.87 -37.67 -3.44
N VAL A 281 -0.46 -38.80 -2.85
CA VAL A 281 0.94 -39.25 -2.88
C VAL A 281 1.38 -39.59 -4.31
N ALA A 282 0.53 -40.24 -5.10
CA ALA A 282 0.83 -40.61 -6.49
C ALA A 282 1.08 -39.38 -7.39
N ILE A 283 0.40 -38.25 -7.14
CA ILE A 283 0.64 -36.98 -7.86
C ILE A 283 2.10 -36.51 -7.74
N ALA A 284 2.78 -36.75 -6.62
CA ALA A 284 4.19 -36.37 -6.44
C ALA A 284 5.15 -37.14 -7.37
N GLY A 285 4.77 -38.35 -7.78
CA GLY A 285 5.58 -39.19 -8.66
C GLY A 285 5.45 -38.84 -10.14
N VAL A 286 4.45 -38.04 -10.55
CA VAL A 286 4.23 -37.72 -11.95
C VAL A 286 5.31 -36.76 -12.44
N THR A 287 6.12 -37.20 -13.41
CA THR A 287 7.27 -36.43 -13.89
C THR A 287 6.87 -35.17 -14.64
N ASP A 288 5.72 -35.17 -15.31
CA ASP A 288 5.27 -34.02 -16.11
C ASP A 288 4.59 -32.91 -15.27
N PHE A 289 4.39 -33.13 -13.98
CA PHE A 289 3.80 -32.15 -13.08
C PHE A 289 4.87 -31.29 -12.41
N ASP A 290 4.66 -29.98 -12.48
CA ASP A 290 5.48 -28.93 -11.85
C ASP A 290 4.70 -28.19 -10.75
N LEU A 291 5.27 -27.10 -10.24
CA LEU A 291 4.62 -26.27 -9.21
C LEU A 291 3.31 -25.63 -9.70
N TYR A 292 3.16 -25.35 -11.00
CA TYR A 292 1.92 -24.82 -11.56
C TYR A 292 0.80 -25.87 -11.49
N HIS A 293 1.11 -27.12 -11.81
CA HIS A 293 0.16 -28.23 -11.64
C HIS A 293 -0.24 -28.43 -10.18
N LEU A 294 0.72 -28.37 -9.26
CA LEU A 294 0.44 -28.45 -7.82
C LEU A 294 -0.46 -27.29 -7.36
N SER A 295 -0.18 -26.06 -7.81
CA SER A 295 -1.00 -24.88 -7.49
C SER A 295 -2.45 -25.03 -7.94
N ILE A 296 -2.68 -25.50 -9.18
CA ILE A 296 -4.02 -25.77 -9.70
C ILE A 296 -4.71 -26.90 -8.92
N PHE A 297 -3.97 -27.97 -8.60
CA PHE A 297 -4.49 -29.06 -7.79
C PHE A 297 -4.97 -28.59 -6.41
N LEU A 298 -4.16 -27.79 -5.71
CA LEU A 298 -4.51 -27.20 -4.42
C LEU A 298 -5.74 -26.27 -4.52
N LYS A 299 -5.82 -25.48 -5.60
CA LYS A 299 -6.96 -24.59 -5.86
C LYS A 299 -8.28 -25.34 -6.10
N HIS A 300 -8.22 -26.52 -6.72
CA HIS A 300 -9.37 -27.38 -7.03
C HIS A 300 -9.53 -28.55 -6.06
N PHE A 301 -8.90 -28.46 -4.90
CA PHE A 301 -8.94 -29.50 -3.89
C PHE A 301 -10.37 -29.66 -3.31
N PRO A 302 -10.93 -30.88 -3.27
CA PRO A 302 -12.29 -31.08 -2.77
C PRO A 302 -12.46 -30.69 -1.30
N GLU A 303 -13.47 -29.87 -0.98
CA GLU A 303 -13.73 -29.40 0.39
C GLU A 303 -13.97 -30.55 1.38
N ASN A 304 -14.66 -31.60 0.93
CA ASN A 304 -14.93 -32.81 1.73
C ASN A 304 -13.68 -33.66 2.00
N TRP A 305 -12.53 -33.36 1.40
CA TRP A 305 -11.26 -34.03 1.69
C TRP A 305 -10.45 -33.29 2.77
N ARG A 306 -10.64 -31.98 2.93
CA ARG A 306 -9.86 -31.15 3.86
C ARG A 306 -9.97 -31.58 5.33
N SER A 307 -11.10 -32.15 5.71
CA SER A 307 -11.36 -32.64 7.07
C SER A 307 -10.86 -34.07 7.32
N ARG A 308 -10.35 -34.78 6.31
CA ARG A 308 -9.97 -36.18 6.43
C ARG A 308 -8.57 -36.33 7.04
N LEU A 309 -8.45 -37.20 8.03
CA LEU A 309 -7.20 -37.39 8.78
C LEU A 309 -6.05 -37.97 7.93
N ALA A 310 -6.34 -38.90 7.03
CA ALA A 310 -5.32 -39.52 6.16
C ALA A 310 -4.81 -38.58 5.06
N VAL A 311 -5.60 -37.56 4.70
CA VAL A 311 -5.29 -36.61 3.63
C VAL A 311 -4.19 -35.63 4.04
N LYS A 312 -4.20 -35.15 5.30
CA LYS A 312 -3.21 -34.17 5.77
C LYS A 312 -1.77 -34.69 5.70
N PRO A 313 -1.42 -35.88 6.24
CA PRO A 313 -0.09 -36.45 6.11
C PRO A 313 0.32 -36.72 4.66
N ALA A 314 -0.62 -37.20 3.83
CA ALA A 314 -0.37 -37.44 2.40
C ALA A 314 -0.02 -36.14 1.66
N LEU A 315 -0.76 -35.06 1.95
CA LEU A 315 -0.49 -33.74 1.37
C LEU A 315 0.82 -33.15 1.89
N ALA A 316 1.13 -33.32 3.17
CA ALA A 316 2.40 -32.90 3.75
C ALA A 316 3.59 -33.62 3.08
N GLN A 317 3.49 -34.93 2.87
CA GLN A 317 4.52 -35.71 2.16
C GLN A 317 4.68 -35.23 0.70
N THR A 318 3.56 -35.03 0.00
CA THR A 318 3.53 -34.55 -1.39
C THR A 318 4.16 -33.17 -1.49
N LEU A 319 3.78 -32.25 -0.60
CA LEU A 319 4.34 -30.90 -0.55
C LEU A 319 5.86 -30.95 -0.34
N LYS A 320 6.36 -31.73 0.62
CA LYS A 320 7.81 -31.90 0.84
C LYS A 320 8.53 -32.46 -0.39
N ALA A 321 7.91 -33.39 -1.12
CA ALA A 321 8.48 -33.95 -2.35
C ALA A 321 8.60 -32.88 -3.46
N TYR A 322 7.54 -32.10 -3.69
CA TYR A 322 7.59 -30.97 -4.64
C TYR A 322 8.59 -29.90 -4.21
N CYS A 323 8.64 -29.58 -2.91
CA CYS A 323 9.57 -28.59 -2.37
C CYS A 323 11.03 -28.98 -2.61
N ARG A 324 11.39 -30.26 -2.43
CA ARG A 324 12.73 -30.75 -2.77
C ARG A 324 13.00 -30.73 -4.26
N ARG A 325 12.06 -31.26 -5.05
CA ARG A 325 12.20 -31.41 -6.49
C ARG A 325 12.33 -30.08 -7.24
N PHE A 326 11.60 -29.06 -6.79
CA PHE A 326 11.53 -27.75 -7.43
C PHE A 326 12.11 -26.63 -6.54
N CYS A 327 13.05 -26.97 -5.66
CA CYS A 327 13.61 -26.04 -4.68
C CYS A 327 14.21 -24.76 -5.29
N MET A 328 14.73 -24.83 -6.53
CA MET A 328 15.25 -23.67 -7.26
C MET A 328 14.17 -22.74 -7.83
N ALA A 329 12.93 -23.21 -8.00
CA ALA A 329 11.81 -22.41 -8.51
C ALA A 329 10.94 -21.84 -7.39
N ILE A 330 11.13 -22.27 -6.14
CA ILE A 330 10.33 -21.80 -5.00
C ILE A 330 10.90 -20.49 -4.48
N THR A 331 10.07 -19.47 -4.53
CA THR A 331 10.35 -18.11 -4.05
C THR A 331 9.22 -17.66 -3.13
N LYS A 332 9.49 -16.67 -2.29
CA LYS A 332 8.47 -15.99 -1.49
C LYS A 332 8.32 -14.56 -2.03
N SER A 333 7.15 -14.22 -2.56
CA SER A 333 6.85 -12.91 -3.18
C SER A 333 5.36 -12.61 -3.06
N ARG A 334 5.01 -11.35 -2.77
CA ARG A 334 3.60 -10.94 -2.61
C ARG A 334 2.78 -11.08 -3.90
N TYR A 335 3.42 -10.92 -5.07
CA TYR A 335 2.69 -10.87 -6.35
C TYR A 335 2.71 -12.16 -7.16
N ASN A 336 3.78 -12.94 -7.07
CA ASN A 336 3.91 -14.14 -7.89
C ASN A 336 4.54 -15.29 -7.11
N GLU A 337 3.73 -15.94 -6.29
CA GLU A 337 4.05 -17.22 -5.66
C GLU A 337 3.50 -18.36 -6.53
N ILE A 338 4.39 -19.02 -7.29
CA ILE A 338 4.00 -20.18 -8.11
C ILE A 338 3.40 -21.27 -7.21
N LEU A 339 4.04 -21.51 -6.05
CA LEU A 339 3.50 -22.33 -4.98
C LEU A 339 2.78 -21.42 -3.98
N PRO A 340 1.44 -21.51 -3.83
CA PRO A 340 0.71 -20.73 -2.83
C PRO A 340 1.03 -21.26 -1.43
N LEU A 341 2.13 -20.77 -0.84
CA LEU A 341 2.78 -21.41 0.31
C LEU A 341 1.87 -21.48 1.52
N LYS A 342 1.17 -20.37 1.83
CA LYS A 342 0.22 -20.30 2.94
C LYS A 342 -0.92 -21.32 2.79
N THR A 343 -1.56 -21.36 1.63
CA THR A 343 -2.64 -22.32 1.34
C THR A 343 -2.15 -23.76 1.41
N ALA A 344 -0.96 -24.04 0.87
CA ALA A 344 -0.35 -25.36 0.94
C ALA A 344 -0.06 -25.80 2.39
N CYS A 345 0.44 -24.89 3.23
CA CYS A 345 0.68 -25.12 4.66
C CYS A 345 -0.63 -25.38 5.40
N ASP A 346 -1.64 -24.53 5.23
CA ASP A 346 -2.95 -24.66 5.88
C ASP A 346 -3.62 -26.01 5.56
N MET A 347 -3.58 -26.42 4.29
CA MET A 347 -4.18 -27.68 3.85
C MET A 347 -3.40 -28.91 4.34
N SER A 348 -2.07 -28.84 4.39
CA SER A 348 -1.22 -29.96 4.81
C SER A 348 -1.06 -30.06 6.33
N GLY A 349 -1.35 -28.99 7.06
CA GLY A 349 -1.07 -28.85 8.49
C GLY A 349 0.43 -28.73 8.80
N LEU A 350 1.27 -28.46 7.79
CA LEU A 350 2.70 -28.18 8.00
C LEU A 350 2.89 -26.72 8.43
N PRO A 351 3.72 -26.44 9.45
CA PRO A 351 4.22 -25.09 9.69
C PRO A 351 4.98 -24.58 8.47
N GLU A 352 4.80 -23.31 8.13
CA GLU A 352 5.52 -22.68 7.00
C GLU A 352 7.04 -22.78 7.17
N GLY A 353 7.53 -22.61 8.40
CA GLY A 353 8.95 -22.73 8.74
C GLY A 353 9.55 -24.09 8.36
N ASP A 354 8.80 -25.18 8.53
CA ASP A 354 9.25 -26.54 8.17
C ASP A 354 9.34 -26.72 6.65
N VAL A 355 8.41 -26.12 5.91
CA VAL A 355 8.41 -26.16 4.44
C VAL A 355 9.60 -25.38 3.91
N VAL A 356 9.86 -24.20 4.47
CA VAL A 356 11.03 -23.38 4.16
C VAL A 356 12.33 -24.15 4.46
N ASP A 357 12.43 -24.83 5.60
CA ASP A 357 13.63 -25.62 5.95
C ASP A 357 13.89 -26.76 4.96
N VAL A 358 12.82 -27.42 4.46
CA VAL A 358 12.93 -28.43 3.41
C VAL A 358 13.45 -27.83 2.11
N VAL A 359 12.96 -26.65 1.72
CA VAL A 359 13.43 -25.95 0.51
C VAL A 359 14.89 -25.53 0.66
N LEU A 360 15.26 -24.89 1.78
CA LEU A 360 16.63 -24.42 2.03
C LEU A 360 17.63 -25.58 2.06
N THR A 361 17.27 -26.69 2.70
CA THR A 361 18.10 -27.90 2.73
C THR A 361 18.30 -28.45 1.31
N ALA A 362 17.21 -28.54 0.52
CA ALA A 362 17.28 -29.03 -0.85
C ALA A 362 18.12 -28.11 -1.77
N ILE A 363 18.08 -26.79 -1.56
CA ILE A 363 18.95 -25.84 -2.26
C ILE A 363 20.41 -26.09 -1.89
N GLY A 364 20.72 -26.32 -0.61
CA GLY A 364 22.09 -26.61 -0.15
C GLY A 364 22.64 -27.95 -0.65
N GLU A 365 21.78 -28.92 -0.95
CA GLU A 365 22.13 -30.23 -1.52
C GLU A 365 22.17 -30.23 -3.06
N ALA A 366 21.64 -29.19 -3.71
CA ALA A 366 21.56 -29.12 -5.16
C ALA A 366 22.95 -28.88 -5.78
N ALA A 367 23.25 -29.61 -6.86
CA ALA A 367 24.46 -29.39 -7.65
C ALA A 367 24.34 -28.21 -8.62
N GLU A 368 23.12 -27.70 -8.83
CA GLU A 368 22.84 -26.58 -9.73
C GLU A 368 23.36 -25.27 -9.15
N VAL A 369 24.10 -24.50 -9.96
CA VAL A 369 24.62 -23.18 -9.57
C VAL A 369 23.48 -22.15 -9.63
N ALA A 370 23.21 -21.50 -8.49
CA ALA A 370 22.20 -20.44 -8.43
C ALA A 370 22.60 -19.22 -9.29
N SER A 371 21.65 -18.72 -10.09
CA SER A 371 21.79 -17.44 -10.78
C SER A 371 21.75 -16.26 -9.80
N ALA A 372 22.15 -15.06 -10.24
CA ALA A 372 22.05 -13.83 -9.44
C ALA A 372 20.62 -13.58 -8.94
N SER A 373 19.62 -13.64 -9.83
CA SER A 373 18.20 -13.54 -9.46
C SER A 373 17.78 -14.60 -8.43
N ARG A 374 18.33 -15.82 -8.53
CA ARG A 374 18.04 -16.88 -7.55
C ARG A 374 18.61 -16.56 -6.17
N LEU A 375 19.81 -15.99 -6.09
CA LEU A 375 20.43 -15.58 -4.83
C LEU A 375 19.61 -14.49 -4.12
N PHE A 376 19.05 -13.53 -4.86
CA PHE A 376 18.15 -12.54 -4.26
C PHE A 376 16.81 -13.13 -3.82
N THR A 377 16.19 -13.99 -4.63
CA THR A 377 14.94 -14.65 -4.21
C THR A 377 15.13 -15.63 -3.03
N LEU A 378 16.35 -16.15 -2.82
CA LEU A 378 16.71 -16.93 -1.62
C LEU A 378 16.61 -16.09 -0.35
N VAL A 379 16.93 -14.79 -0.41
CA VAL A 379 16.79 -13.88 0.75
C VAL A 379 15.35 -13.92 1.26
N GLY A 380 14.34 -13.88 0.38
CA GLY A 380 12.93 -13.97 0.77
C GLY A 380 12.56 -15.24 1.56
N LEU A 381 13.28 -16.35 1.36
CA LEU A 381 13.12 -17.59 2.14
C LEU A 381 13.88 -17.55 3.47
N LEU A 382 14.98 -16.80 3.54
CA LEU A 382 15.79 -16.64 4.75
C LEU A 382 15.21 -15.60 5.70
N VAL A 383 14.54 -14.56 5.19
CA VAL A 383 13.96 -13.46 6.00
C VAL A 383 13.17 -13.96 7.21
N PRO A 384 12.23 -14.93 7.10
CA PRO A 384 11.47 -15.42 8.26
C PRO A 384 12.31 -16.10 9.35
N LYS A 385 13.59 -16.39 9.09
CA LYS A 385 14.54 -17.00 10.04
C LYS A 385 15.46 -15.95 10.70
N LEU A 386 15.42 -14.69 10.25
CA LEU A 386 16.24 -13.61 10.79
C LEU A 386 15.55 -12.94 11.97
N THR A 387 16.34 -12.52 12.95
CA THR A 387 15.90 -11.53 13.94
C THR A 387 15.76 -10.14 13.31
N GLU A 388 15.04 -9.23 13.96
CA GLU A 388 14.90 -7.84 13.51
C GLU A 388 16.26 -7.16 13.28
N ASN A 389 17.24 -7.40 14.17
CA ASN A 389 18.58 -6.82 14.06
C ASN A 389 19.38 -7.41 12.89
N GLU A 390 19.32 -8.74 12.68
CA GLU A 390 20.00 -9.38 11.54
C GLU A 390 19.39 -8.95 10.22
N ALA A 391 18.06 -8.79 10.16
CA ALA A 391 17.37 -8.25 8.99
C ALA A 391 17.79 -6.81 8.70
N LEU A 392 17.93 -5.97 9.74
CA LEU A 392 18.38 -4.58 9.61
C LEU A 392 19.84 -4.50 9.14
N GLU A 393 20.73 -5.35 9.66
CA GLU A 393 22.12 -5.43 9.24
C GLU A 393 22.23 -5.87 7.77
N ALA A 394 21.53 -6.94 7.39
CA ALA A 394 21.49 -7.41 6.01
C ALA A 394 20.87 -6.40 5.05
N LEU A 395 19.83 -5.67 5.48
CA LEU A 395 19.26 -4.55 4.72
C LEU A 395 20.30 -3.45 4.52
N SER A 396 20.99 -3.03 5.59
CA SER A 396 22.02 -1.99 5.51
C SER A 396 23.10 -2.38 4.52
N PHE A 397 23.60 -3.62 4.60
CA PHE A 397 24.57 -4.15 3.65
C PHE A 397 24.03 -4.11 2.21
N GLY A 398 22.79 -4.54 1.99
CA GLY A 398 22.16 -4.51 0.65
C GLY A 398 22.00 -3.08 0.08
N LEU A 399 21.77 -2.10 0.95
CA LEU A 399 21.71 -0.68 0.59
C LEU A 399 23.12 -0.10 0.34
N ASP A 400 24.15 -0.53 1.08
CA ASP A 400 25.54 -0.11 0.85
C ASP A 400 26.01 -0.49 -0.57
N LEU A 401 25.50 -1.58 -1.13
CA LEU A 401 25.76 -1.99 -2.51
C LEU A 401 25.19 -1.02 -3.57
N PHE A 402 24.26 -0.12 -3.20
CA PHE A 402 23.78 0.95 -4.09
C PHE A 402 24.70 2.18 -4.04
N ASP A 403 25.52 2.36 -3.01
CA ASP A 403 26.40 3.53 -2.87
C ASP A 403 27.46 3.62 -3.99
N LEU A 404 27.73 2.51 -4.69
CA LEU A 404 28.61 2.48 -5.86
C LEU A 404 27.98 3.12 -7.12
N VAL A 405 26.66 3.22 -7.15
CA VAL A 405 25.88 3.66 -8.32
C VAL A 405 25.13 4.95 -8.04
N LEU A 406 24.75 5.18 -6.78
CA LEU A 406 24.05 6.40 -6.36
C LEU A 406 24.93 7.64 -6.51
N GLU A 407 24.41 8.64 -7.20
CA GLU A 407 25.02 9.96 -7.35
C GLU A 407 24.46 10.92 -6.29
N ASP A 408 25.23 11.95 -5.90
CA ASP A 408 24.79 12.96 -4.92
C ASP A 408 23.50 13.71 -5.31
N THR A 409 23.11 13.63 -6.59
CA THR A 409 21.89 14.24 -7.13
C THR A 409 20.66 13.33 -7.08
N ASP A 410 20.83 12.04 -6.80
CA ASP A 410 19.73 11.06 -6.70
C ASP A 410 18.89 11.29 -5.44
N GLY A 411 17.56 11.26 -5.60
CA GLY A 411 16.62 11.54 -4.51
C GLY A 411 16.86 12.94 -3.93
N ASP A 412 17.02 13.04 -2.61
CA ASP A 412 17.39 14.28 -1.90
C ASP A 412 18.91 14.38 -1.59
N GLY A 413 19.73 13.53 -2.22
CA GLY A 413 21.17 13.40 -1.98
C GLY A 413 21.53 12.53 -0.77
N PRO A 414 22.75 12.62 -0.21
CA PRO A 414 23.10 11.90 1.01
C PRO A 414 22.23 12.31 2.21
N TRP A 415 22.03 11.39 3.16
CA TRP A 415 21.29 11.69 4.39
C TRP A 415 21.90 12.90 5.11
N SER A 416 21.03 13.78 5.62
CA SER A 416 21.44 14.90 6.48
C SER A 416 20.43 15.11 7.62
N PRO A 417 20.82 15.72 8.75
CA PRO A 417 19.91 16.01 9.85
C PRO A 417 18.70 16.89 9.47
N LYS A 418 18.72 17.56 8.31
CA LYS A 418 17.57 18.34 7.81
C LYS A 418 16.41 17.46 7.34
N LEU A 419 16.70 16.20 6.99
CA LEU A 419 15.71 15.21 6.54
C LEU A 419 15.10 14.43 7.71
N GLU A 420 15.60 14.63 8.92
CA GLU A 420 15.07 14.02 10.14
C GLU A 420 13.61 14.47 10.36
N PRO A 421 12.66 13.53 10.49
CA PRO A 421 11.27 13.90 10.75
C PRO A 421 11.07 14.36 12.20
N PRO A 422 9.93 15.01 12.51
CA PRO A 422 9.53 15.32 13.89
C PRO A 422 9.50 14.08 14.80
N THR A 423 9.53 14.31 16.12
CA THR A 423 9.48 13.22 17.11
C THR A 423 8.12 12.53 17.18
N GLU A 424 7.04 13.27 16.95
CA GLU A 424 5.66 12.79 16.96
C GLU A 424 5.13 12.56 15.54
N ILE A 425 4.26 11.55 15.38
CA ILE A 425 3.65 11.24 14.09
C ILE A 425 2.71 12.36 13.63
N GLU A 426 2.02 13.01 14.56
CA GLU A 426 1.15 14.15 14.30
C GLU A 426 1.92 15.33 13.70
N GLY A 427 3.19 15.52 14.12
CA GLY A 427 4.10 16.50 13.53
C GLY A 427 4.45 16.16 12.07
N SER A 428 4.58 14.87 11.75
CA SER A 428 4.87 14.42 10.39
C SER A 428 3.66 14.53 9.45
N ILE A 429 2.45 14.28 9.97
CA ILE A 429 1.20 14.55 9.27
C ILE A 429 1.06 16.05 8.99
N ALA A 430 1.30 16.88 10.01
CA ALA A 430 1.28 18.34 9.87
C ALA A 430 2.31 18.81 8.83
N GLY A 431 3.52 18.24 8.81
CA GLY A 431 4.54 18.54 7.81
C GLY A 431 4.10 18.20 6.38
N TYR A 432 3.50 17.03 6.16
CA TYR A 432 2.96 16.65 4.85
C TYR A 432 1.87 17.63 4.38
N ILE A 433 0.92 17.96 5.27
CA ILE A 433 -0.15 18.92 5.00
C ILE A 433 0.42 20.32 4.70
N TRP A 434 1.42 20.76 5.46
CA TRP A 434 2.10 22.04 5.26
C TRP A 434 2.78 22.13 3.90
N GLY A 435 3.42 21.05 3.45
CA GLY A 435 3.94 20.92 2.09
C GLY A 435 2.84 21.09 1.02
N CYS A 436 1.69 20.44 1.19
CA CYS A 436 0.54 20.61 0.28
C CYS A 436 -0.02 22.04 0.28
N LEU A 437 -0.08 22.71 1.44
CA LEU A 437 -0.54 24.11 1.54
C LEU A 437 0.41 25.08 0.81
N ALA A 438 1.68 24.71 0.68
CA ALA A 438 2.69 25.45 -0.08
C ALA A 438 2.79 25.05 -1.56
N ALA A 439 2.04 24.03 -2.00
CA ALA A 439 2.22 23.46 -3.34
C ALA A 439 1.94 24.48 -4.47
N PRO A 440 2.69 24.44 -5.58
CA PRO A 440 2.42 25.31 -6.73
C PRO A 440 1.05 24.99 -7.36
N ARG A 441 0.64 23.72 -7.34
CA ARG A 441 -0.66 23.26 -7.84
C ARG A 441 -1.78 23.74 -6.93
N ALA A 442 -2.70 24.54 -7.48
CA ALA A 442 -3.82 25.11 -6.72
C ALA A 442 -4.79 24.05 -6.15
N SER A 443 -4.99 22.94 -6.87
CA SER A 443 -5.83 21.82 -6.41
C SER A 443 -5.34 21.23 -5.09
N LEU A 444 -4.04 20.95 -4.98
CA LEU A 444 -3.43 20.41 -3.75
C LEU A 444 -3.58 21.35 -2.56
N ARG A 445 -3.47 22.67 -2.78
CA ARG A 445 -3.67 23.66 -1.72
C ARG A 445 -5.12 23.70 -1.25
N TRP A 446 -6.06 23.55 -2.18
CA TRP A 446 -7.49 23.49 -1.87
C TRP A 446 -7.84 22.24 -1.05
N GLU A 447 -7.34 21.08 -1.48
CA GLU A 447 -7.44 19.81 -0.77
C GLU A 447 -6.84 19.90 0.64
N ALA A 448 -5.64 20.47 0.80
CA ALA A 448 -5.01 20.64 2.10
C ALA A 448 -5.79 21.57 3.04
N ALA A 449 -6.38 22.66 2.53
CA ALA A 449 -7.26 23.52 3.33
C ALA A 449 -8.53 22.77 3.79
N HIS A 450 -9.02 21.85 2.97
CA HIS A 450 -10.11 20.94 3.30
C HIS A 450 -9.72 19.94 4.39
N VAL A 451 -8.48 19.42 4.37
CA VAL A 451 -7.92 18.61 5.44
C VAL A 451 -7.80 19.42 6.75
N VAL A 452 -7.32 20.66 6.72
CA VAL A 452 -7.27 21.54 7.91
C VAL A 452 -8.65 21.68 8.55
N ARG A 453 -9.69 21.89 7.73
CA ARG A 453 -11.07 21.93 8.23
C ARG A 453 -11.52 20.60 8.82
N ALA A 454 -11.20 19.48 8.15
CA ALA A 454 -11.54 18.15 8.63
C ALA A 454 -10.86 17.80 9.97
N LEU A 455 -9.59 18.21 10.16
CA LEU A 455 -8.88 18.08 11.44
C LEU A 455 -9.64 18.80 12.57
N CYS A 456 -10.19 19.98 12.30
CA CYS A 456 -11.00 20.70 13.28
C CYS A 456 -12.34 19.99 13.54
N THR A 457 -12.99 19.47 12.50
CA THR A 457 -14.25 18.72 12.62
C THR A 457 -14.11 17.45 13.45
N LEU A 458 -12.96 16.76 13.36
CA LEU A 458 -12.68 15.52 14.08
C LEU A 458 -11.94 15.73 15.41
N GLY A 459 -11.64 16.98 15.78
CA GLY A 459 -10.93 17.30 17.03
C GLY A 459 -9.48 16.83 17.05
N CYS A 460 -8.79 16.82 15.91
CA CYS A 460 -7.37 16.43 15.80
C CYS A 460 -6.43 17.57 16.22
N GLU A 461 -6.54 18.01 17.48
CA GLU A 461 -5.88 19.22 18.00
C GLU A 461 -4.35 19.18 17.92
N LYS A 462 -3.72 18.02 18.18
CA LYS A 462 -2.26 17.89 18.13
C LYS A 462 -1.68 18.18 16.74
N VAL A 463 -2.31 17.68 15.69
CA VAL A 463 -1.88 17.95 14.30
C VAL A 463 -2.04 19.44 13.99
N LEU A 464 -3.14 20.05 14.44
CA LEU A 464 -3.38 21.48 14.28
C LEU A 464 -2.32 22.32 15.00
N GLN A 465 -1.97 21.96 16.23
CA GLN A 465 -0.90 22.61 16.99
C GLN A 465 0.45 22.53 16.27
N HIS A 466 0.79 21.39 15.66
CA HIS A 466 2.00 21.25 14.85
C HIS A 466 1.96 22.12 13.59
N LEU A 467 0.81 22.22 12.90
CA LEU A 467 0.64 23.14 11.76
C LEU A 467 0.88 24.61 12.16
N ILE A 468 0.35 25.03 13.32
CA ILE A 468 0.56 26.39 13.84
C ILE A 468 2.03 26.62 14.24
N THR A 469 2.70 25.59 14.76
CA THR A 469 4.15 25.64 15.07
C THR A 469 4.98 25.83 13.80
N LEU A 470 4.66 25.12 12.71
CA LEU A 470 5.29 25.29 11.39
C LEU A 470 5.04 26.69 10.83
N ALA A 471 3.80 27.20 10.93
CA ALA A 471 3.46 28.56 10.51
C ALA A 471 4.23 29.63 11.32
N ASN A 472 4.54 29.37 12.59
CA ASN A 472 5.37 30.25 13.43
C ASN A 472 6.87 30.16 13.16
N GLY A 473 7.31 29.34 12.21
CA GLY A 473 8.70 29.29 11.75
C GLY A 473 9.51 28.10 12.26
N ALA A 474 8.88 27.07 12.82
CA ALA A 474 9.56 25.79 13.01
C ALA A 474 10.03 25.21 11.67
N SER A 475 11.07 24.37 11.71
CA SER A 475 11.64 23.79 10.49
C SER A 475 10.63 22.87 9.80
N TYR A 476 10.55 23.02 8.48
CA TYR A 476 9.79 22.16 7.56
C TYR A 476 10.70 21.51 6.52
N ASP A 477 12.02 21.52 6.72
CA ASP A 477 13.03 21.08 5.75
C ASP A 477 12.88 19.61 5.34
N ALA A 478 12.34 18.77 6.21
CA ALA A 478 12.08 17.37 5.88
C ALA A 478 10.89 17.19 4.91
N PHE A 479 10.04 18.18 4.65
CA PHE A 479 8.76 17.97 3.96
C PHE A 479 8.68 18.55 2.55
N TYR A 480 9.76 19.11 2.02
CA TYR A 480 9.83 19.58 0.64
C TYR A 480 11.18 19.24 0.01
N ASP A 481 11.21 19.15 -1.32
CA ASP A 481 12.48 18.99 -2.03
C ASP A 481 13.27 20.30 -1.96
N ALA A 482 14.46 20.27 -1.34
CA ALA A 482 15.28 21.46 -1.11
C ALA A 482 15.75 22.17 -2.40
N ARG A 483 15.66 21.51 -3.56
CA ARG A 483 15.94 22.11 -4.88
C ARG A 483 14.80 22.99 -5.39
N LEU A 484 13.61 22.88 -4.80
CA LEU A 484 12.43 23.64 -5.18
C LEU A 484 12.20 24.84 -4.25
N HIS A 485 11.54 25.86 -4.77
CA HIS A 485 11.15 27.01 -3.97
C HIS A 485 9.94 26.69 -3.09
N PHE A 486 10.07 26.88 -1.78
CA PHE A 486 8.96 26.71 -0.84
C PHE A 486 8.10 27.98 -0.74
N TYR A 487 6.86 27.93 -1.22
CA TYR A 487 5.93 29.07 -1.22
C TYR A 487 5.30 29.32 0.15
N LYS A 488 6.10 29.84 1.10
CA LYS A 488 5.69 30.07 2.50
C LYS A 488 4.41 30.90 2.63
N LEU A 489 4.24 31.95 1.81
CA LEU A 489 3.04 32.80 1.85
C LEU A 489 1.77 32.05 1.39
N HIS A 490 1.90 31.10 0.46
CA HIS A 490 0.78 30.21 0.11
C HIS A 490 0.41 29.32 1.29
N ALA A 491 1.39 28.71 1.95
CA ALA A 491 1.14 27.86 3.11
C ALA A 491 0.32 28.60 4.19
N HIS A 492 0.72 29.84 4.51
CA HIS A 492 0.00 30.68 5.46
C HIS A 492 -1.41 31.05 4.99
N GLN A 493 -1.54 31.50 3.75
CA GLN A 493 -2.83 31.91 3.21
C GLN A 493 -3.84 30.76 3.22
N TRP A 494 -3.44 29.57 2.77
CA TRP A 494 -4.33 28.42 2.67
C TRP A 494 -4.63 27.76 4.02
N LEU A 495 -3.67 27.77 4.96
CA LEU A 495 -3.94 27.40 6.35
C LEU A 495 -5.05 28.29 6.93
N LEU A 496 -4.94 29.60 6.75
CA LEU A 496 -5.91 30.56 7.27
C LEU A 496 -7.28 30.46 6.58
N ILE A 497 -7.33 30.10 5.29
CA ILE A 497 -8.60 29.79 4.62
C ILE A 497 -9.31 28.61 5.30
N GLY A 498 -8.57 27.53 5.57
CA GLY A 498 -9.09 26.36 6.29
C GLY A 498 -9.59 26.71 7.69
N LEU A 499 -8.76 27.42 8.47
CA LEU A 499 -9.10 27.88 9.83
C LEU A 499 -10.31 28.83 9.85
N ALA A 500 -10.39 29.78 8.93
CA ALA A 500 -11.51 30.72 8.85
C ALA A 500 -12.83 30.01 8.55
N ARG A 501 -12.80 28.92 7.78
CA ARG A 501 -14.00 28.09 7.57
C ARG A 501 -14.29 27.22 8.78
N ALA A 502 -13.27 26.61 9.38
CA ALA A 502 -13.41 25.76 10.56
C ALA A 502 -13.97 26.54 11.76
N ALA A 503 -13.52 27.78 12.01
CA ALA A 503 -13.97 28.60 13.14
C ALA A 503 -15.47 28.91 13.14
N LYS A 504 -16.15 28.83 11.98
CA LYS A 504 -17.61 28.99 11.89
C LYS A 504 -18.39 27.78 12.41
N GLU A 505 -17.78 26.60 12.38
CA GLU A 505 -18.43 25.31 12.67
C GLU A 505 -17.88 24.71 13.98
N HIS A 506 -16.59 24.91 14.25
CA HIS A 506 -15.84 24.36 15.38
C HIS A 506 -14.95 25.44 16.04
N PRO A 507 -15.52 26.57 16.51
CA PRO A 507 -14.75 27.67 17.10
C PRO A 507 -13.91 27.25 18.31
N ASN A 508 -14.39 26.30 19.11
CA ASN A 508 -13.69 25.77 20.27
C ASN A 508 -12.33 25.14 19.96
N ILE A 509 -12.18 24.53 18.77
CA ILE A 509 -10.92 23.90 18.35
C ILE A 509 -9.91 24.94 17.82
N VAL A 510 -10.42 26.05 17.26
CA VAL A 510 -9.57 27.10 16.69
C VAL A 510 -9.15 28.15 17.74
N ALA A 511 -10.00 28.38 18.76
CA ALA A 511 -9.77 29.38 19.81
C ALA A 511 -8.40 29.28 20.53
N PRO A 512 -7.85 28.08 20.83
CA PRO A 512 -6.52 27.96 21.44
C PRO A 512 -5.38 28.59 20.63
N HIS A 513 -5.59 28.86 19.34
CA HIS A 513 -4.61 29.46 18.44
C HIS A 513 -4.85 30.95 18.17
N ALA A 514 -5.67 31.62 19.00
CA ALA A 514 -6.02 33.03 18.82
C ALA A 514 -4.81 33.98 18.81
N ASP A 515 -3.80 33.75 19.65
CA ASP A 515 -2.58 34.57 19.69
C ASP A 515 -1.86 34.60 18.34
N PHE A 516 -1.78 33.45 17.67
CA PHE A 516 -1.22 33.34 16.32
C PHE A 516 -2.03 34.17 15.30
N LEU A 517 -3.36 34.10 15.37
CA LEU A 517 -4.24 34.86 14.49
C LEU A 517 -4.12 36.37 14.73
N ILE A 518 -4.09 36.80 16.00
CA ILE A 518 -3.93 38.21 16.40
C ILE A 518 -2.61 38.75 15.87
N LYS A 519 -1.51 38.02 16.06
CA LYS A 519 -0.19 38.40 15.54
C LYS A 519 -0.21 38.63 14.02
N LEU A 520 -0.89 37.78 13.26
CA LEU A 520 -0.99 37.93 11.80
C LEU A 520 -1.94 39.06 11.37
N ALA A 521 -3.02 39.29 12.12
CA ALA A 521 -3.99 40.34 11.80
C ALA A 521 -3.43 41.76 12.00
N PHE A 522 -2.55 41.94 12.99
CA PHE A 522 -2.00 43.24 13.38
C PHE A 522 -0.54 43.46 12.98
N ALA A 523 0.09 42.52 12.26
CA ALA A 523 1.45 42.67 11.76
C ALA A 523 1.64 44.00 11.00
N GLU A 524 2.80 44.64 11.14
CA GLU A 524 3.08 45.98 10.61
C GLU A 524 3.05 46.06 9.07
N GLU A 525 3.56 45.02 8.41
CA GLU A 525 3.54 44.88 6.95
C GLU A 525 2.79 43.59 6.53
N PRO A 526 1.46 43.54 6.70
CA PRO A 526 0.73 42.30 6.53
C PRO A 526 0.42 42.05 5.06
N HIS A 527 0.69 40.83 4.59
CA HIS A 527 0.13 40.35 3.34
C HIS A 527 -1.41 40.40 3.41
N VAL A 528 -2.04 41.11 2.47
CA VAL A 528 -3.46 41.52 2.56
C VAL A 528 -4.41 40.35 2.80
N PHE A 529 -4.23 39.24 2.06
CA PHE A 529 -5.07 38.05 2.24
C PHE A 529 -4.84 37.34 3.57
N ILE A 530 -3.60 37.29 4.05
CA ILE A 530 -3.27 36.64 5.33
C ILE A 530 -3.95 37.40 6.47
N ARG A 531 -3.82 38.74 6.48
CA ARG A 531 -4.53 39.57 7.47
C ARG A 531 -6.03 39.44 7.37
N GLU A 532 -6.60 39.45 6.16
CA GLU A 532 -8.05 39.35 5.99
C GLU A 532 -8.60 38.03 6.52
N TYR A 533 -7.97 36.90 6.22
CA TYR A 533 -8.43 35.60 6.75
C TYR A 533 -8.18 35.50 8.26
N ALA A 534 -7.05 35.99 8.78
CA ALA A 534 -6.82 36.03 10.23
C ALA A 534 -7.91 36.84 10.95
N LYS A 535 -8.23 38.04 10.44
CA LYS A 535 -9.32 38.88 10.96
C LYS A 535 -10.68 38.17 10.90
N ARG A 536 -11.02 37.53 9.78
CA ARG A 536 -12.28 36.77 9.65
C ARG A 536 -12.37 35.65 10.67
N THR A 537 -11.27 34.94 10.92
CA THR A 537 -11.23 33.88 11.93
C THR A 537 -11.44 34.48 13.32
N ILE A 538 -10.76 35.57 13.68
CA ILE A 538 -10.94 36.25 14.97
C ILE A 538 -12.39 36.72 15.17
N LEU A 539 -13.00 37.33 14.14
CA LEU A 539 -14.40 37.77 14.20
C LEU A 539 -15.35 36.59 14.42
N ALA A 540 -15.13 35.47 13.73
CA ALA A 540 -15.94 34.26 13.95
C ALA A 540 -15.80 33.73 15.39
N LEU A 541 -14.61 33.81 15.99
CA LEU A 541 -14.38 33.43 17.39
C LEU A 541 -15.05 34.40 18.37
N LEU A 542 -15.03 35.70 18.10
CA LEU A 542 -15.74 36.73 18.88
C LEU A 542 -17.26 36.51 18.83
N ASP A 543 -17.81 36.32 17.63
CA ASP A 543 -19.24 36.07 17.41
C ASP A 543 -19.71 34.79 18.12
N ALA A 544 -18.84 33.78 18.19
CA ALA A 544 -19.09 32.54 18.91
C ALA A 544 -18.83 32.62 20.43
N GLY A 545 -18.34 33.75 20.95
CA GLY A 545 -18.08 33.97 22.37
C GLY A 545 -16.81 33.31 22.91
N PHE A 546 -15.85 32.95 22.04
CA PHE A 546 -14.58 32.32 22.43
C PHE A 546 -13.44 33.32 22.66
N LEU A 547 -13.64 34.59 22.33
CA LEU A 547 -12.70 35.69 22.60
C LEU A 547 -13.41 36.85 23.29
N GLU A 548 -12.68 37.56 24.16
CA GLU A 548 -13.12 38.83 24.75
C GLU A 548 -12.97 39.97 23.72
N SER A 549 -13.65 41.10 23.95
CA SER A 549 -13.95 42.14 22.95
C SER A 549 -12.80 42.56 22.02
N GLN A 550 -13.11 43.17 20.87
CA GLN A 550 -12.11 43.64 19.91
C GLN A 550 -11.03 44.56 20.54
N ALA A 551 -11.40 45.35 21.56
CA ALA A 551 -10.47 46.21 22.29
C ALA A 551 -9.50 45.45 23.21
N ASP A 552 -9.83 44.22 23.61
CA ASP A 552 -8.94 43.32 24.37
C ASP A 552 -7.94 42.65 23.43
N CYS A 553 -8.38 42.25 22.22
CA CYS A 553 -7.50 41.73 21.17
C CYS A 553 -6.40 42.75 20.77
N GLU A 554 -6.77 44.03 20.62
CA GLU A 554 -5.82 45.12 20.33
C GLU A 554 -4.83 45.36 21.49
N ARG A 555 -5.32 45.29 22.75
CA ARG A 555 -4.46 45.39 23.94
C ARG A 555 -3.48 44.22 24.05
N GLN A 556 -3.93 43.00 23.75
CA GLN A 556 -3.11 41.79 23.77
C GLN A 556 -1.98 41.88 22.74
N TYR A 557 -2.27 42.36 21.52
CA TYR A 557 -1.24 42.64 20.51
C TYR A 557 -0.18 43.67 20.99
N GLN A 558 -0.62 44.76 21.62
CA GLN A 558 0.29 45.79 22.17
C GLN A 558 1.19 45.27 23.30
N MET A 559 0.77 44.24 24.04
CA MET A 559 1.61 43.57 25.03
C MET A 559 2.68 42.68 24.38
N TYR A 560 2.36 42.01 23.26
CA TYR A 560 3.33 41.21 22.51
C TYR A 560 4.43 42.05 21.86
N GLN A 561 4.11 43.23 21.35
CA GLN A 561 5.07 44.18 20.77
C GLN A 561 6.09 44.75 21.79
N LYS A 562 5.79 44.67 23.10
CA LYS A 562 6.66 45.17 24.18
C LYS A 562 7.57 44.10 24.80
N ARG A 563 7.41 42.84 24.42
CA ARG A 563 8.26 41.72 24.82
C ARG A 563 9.23 41.38 23.71
#